data_AF-A0A7S2IZW7-F1
#
_entry.id   AF-A0A7S2IZW7-F1
#
_cell.length_a   1.000
_cell.length_b   1.000
_cell.length_c   1.000
_cell.angle_alpha   90.00
_cell.angle_beta   90.00
_cell.angle_gamma   90.00
#
_symmetry.space_group_name_H-M   'P 1'
#
loop_
_entity.id
_entity.type
_entity.pdbx_description
1 polymer ?
#
loop_
_entity_poly.entity_id
_entity_poly.type
_entity_poly.pdbx_seq_one_letter_code
_entity_poly.pdbx_strand_id
1 'polypeptide(L)'
;DDAERHRAQARQLMEEKDVAADRLRVRLAELEEEVNSNAFIAQLAEQQAGRDAEVRAKSREVDHLSQSVAEVQRLLNLSYSQERILKERIRELESSHGRGHIAGDYLKHVVLKYMEYTQVGDLKAQGLVPVLCTLLSFSPEERRAVENPAIPQPLLLINQAVGSTSSWMRSGGQEGAPKR
;
A
#
# COMPACT_ATOMS: atom_id res chain seq x y z
N ASP A 1 -79.76 30.37 83.78
CA ASP A 1 -78.30 30.61 83.80
C ASP A 1 -77.49 29.50 83.14
N ASP A 2 -77.60 28.24 83.58
CA ASP A 2 -76.79 27.14 83.00
C ASP A 2 -77.07 26.85 81.52
N ALA A 3 -78.34 26.95 81.09
CA ALA A 3 -78.71 26.78 79.68
C ALA A 3 -78.08 27.85 78.76
N GLU A 4 -77.86 29.07 79.26
CA GLU A 4 -77.20 30.14 78.49
C GLU A 4 -75.69 29.93 78.43
N ARG A 5 -75.09 29.45 79.53
CA ARG A 5 -73.66 29.07 79.58
C ARG A 5 -73.35 27.93 78.60
N HIS A 6 -74.18 26.90 78.56
CA HIS A 6 -74.03 25.80 77.60
C HIS A 6 -74.19 26.26 76.14
N ARG A 7 -75.11 27.20 75.87
CA ARG A 7 -75.25 27.80 74.52
C ARG A 7 -74.03 28.64 74.14
N ALA A 8 -73.47 29.41 75.07
CA ALA A 8 -72.25 30.18 74.84
C ALA A 8 -71.03 29.28 74.56
N GLN A 9 -70.86 28.22 75.36
CA GLN A 9 -69.81 27.21 75.15
C GLN A 9 -69.95 26.50 73.80
N ALA A 10 -71.18 26.11 73.42
CA ALA A 10 -71.42 25.48 72.12
C ALA A 10 -71.10 26.42 70.95
N ARG A 11 -71.40 27.72 71.07
CA ARG A 11 -71.03 28.73 70.06
C ARG A 11 -69.52 28.90 69.96
N GLN A 12 -68.84 29.00 71.09
CA GLN A 12 -67.38 29.12 71.12
C GLN A 12 -66.70 27.90 70.49
N LEU A 13 -67.17 26.68 70.82
CA LEU A 13 -66.65 25.45 70.21
C LEU A 13 -66.91 25.38 68.71
N MET A 14 -68.06 25.87 68.25
CA MET A 14 -68.36 25.95 66.82
C MET A 14 -67.44 26.94 66.10
N GLU A 15 -67.20 28.10 66.70
CA GLU A 15 -66.30 29.12 66.16
C GLU A 15 -64.85 28.63 66.12
N GLU A 16 -64.36 27.98 67.18
CA GLU A 16 -63.03 27.35 67.22
C GLU A 16 -62.89 26.26 66.14
N LYS A 17 -63.93 25.43 65.97
CA LYS A 17 -63.96 24.38 64.94
C LYS A 17 -64.01 24.97 63.54
N ASP A 18 -64.77 26.04 63.31
CA ASP A 18 -64.86 26.70 62.01
C ASP A 18 -63.53 27.38 61.64
N VAL A 19 -62.86 28.03 62.60
CA VAL A 19 -61.50 28.58 62.42
C VAL A 19 -60.50 27.46 62.11
N ALA A 20 -60.57 26.32 62.81
CA ALA A 20 -59.69 25.18 62.53
C ALA A 20 -59.96 24.58 61.14
N ALA A 21 -61.23 24.47 60.73
CA ALA A 21 -61.61 23.99 59.42
C ALA A 21 -61.08 24.91 58.31
N ASP A 22 -61.15 26.23 58.49
CA ASP A 22 -60.62 27.19 57.52
C ASP A 22 -59.10 27.13 57.42
N ARG A 23 -58.39 26.98 58.55
CA ARG A 23 -56.93 26.77 58.55
C ARG A 23 -56.53 25.51 57.77
N LEU A 24 -57.25 24.42 57.99
CA LEU A 24 -56.99 23.15 57.28
C LEU A 24 -57.28 23.27 55.78
N ARG A 25 -58.34 23.99 55.38
CA ARG A 25 -58.64 24.26 53.96
C ARG A 25 -57.52 25.03 53.27
N VAL A 26 -57.02 26.09 53.91
CA VAL A 26 -55.89 26.87 53.37
C VAL A 26 -54.65 25.98 53.25
N ARG A 27 -54.35 25.19 54.28
CA ARG A 27 -53.19 24.29 54.26
C ARG A 27 -53.28 23.21 53.18
N LEU A 28 -54.48 22.69 52.93
CA LEU A 28 -54.73 21.74 51.84
C LEU A 28 -54.50 22.39 50.48
N ALA A 29 -54.99 23.62 50.27
CA ALA A 29 -54.78 24.34 49.02
C ALA A 29 -53.28 24.62 48.76
N GLU A 30 -52.53 25.01 49.79
CA GLU A 30 -51.07 25.19 49.70
C GLU A 30 -50.37 23.86 49.31
N LEU A 31 -50.72 22.76 49.97
CA LEU A 31 -50.13 21.44 49.68
C LEU A 31 -50.50 20.93 48.29
N GLU A 32 -51.73 21.15 47.83
CA GLU A 32 -52.15 20.80 46.47
C GLU A 32 -51.34 21.58 45.43
N GLU A 33 -51.07 22.87 45.66
CA GLU A 33 -50.23 23.69 44.79
C GLU A 33 -48.77 23.19 44.78
N GLU A 34 -48.20 22.87 45.95
CA GLU A 34 -46.86 22.30 46.05
C GLU A 34 -46.75 20.94 45.34
N VAL A 35 -47.74 20.06 45.49
CA VAL A 35 -47.78 18.75 44.81
C VAL A 35 -47.83 18.94 43.30
N ASN A 36 -48.65 19.87 42.80
CA ASN A 36 -48.75 20.15 41.37
C ASN A 36 -47.43 20.71 40.81
N SER A 37 -46.78 21.62 41.54
CA SER A 37 -45.48 22.18 41.15
C SER A 37 -44.38 21.11 41.13
N ASN A 38 -44.35 20.24 42.15
CA ASN A 38 -43.41 19.13 42.23
C ASN A 38 -43.62 18.10 41.11
N ALA A 39 -44.88 17.82 40.74
CA ALA A 39 -45.20 16.94 39.62
C ALA A 39 -44.66 17.49 38.29
N PHE A 40 -44.78 18.80 38.07
CA PHE A 40 -44.22 19.45 36.87
C PHE A 40 -42.69 19.36 36.84
N ILE A 41 -42.02 19.62 37.96
CA ILE A 41 -40.55 19.50 38.07
C ILE A 41 -40.10 18.07 37.79
N ALA A 42 -40.79 17.06 38.33
CA ALA A 42 -40.48 15.66 38.10
C ALA A 42 -40.58 15.29 36.62
N GLN A 43 -41.65 15.73 35.94
CA GLN A 43 -41.83 15.49 34.51
C GLN A 43 -40.72 16.14 33.68
N LEU A 44 -40.32 17.37 34.02
CA LEU A 44 -39.23 18.06 33.32
C LEU A 44 -37.89 17.35 33.54
N ALA A 45 -37.62 16.89 34.76
CA ALA A 45 -36.42 16.14 35.08
C ALA A 45 -36.34 14.81 34.32
N GLU A 46 -37.47 14.10 34.17
CA GLU A 46 -37.53 12.88 33.38
C GLU A 46 -37.25 13.15 31.89
N GLN A 47 -37.84 14.21 31.33
CA GLN A 47 -37.56 14.63 29.95
C GLN A 47 -36.09 15.04 29.75
N GLN A 48 -35.49 15.73 30.72
CA GLN A 48 -34.07 16.09 30.67
C GLN A 48 -33.18 14.83 30.74
N ALA A 49 -33.46 13.92 31.66
CA ALA A 49 -32.72 12.67 31.79
C ALA A 49 -32.81 11.80 30.52
N GLY A 50 -33.97 11.76 29.87
CA GLY A 50 -34.17 11.08 28.59
C GLY A 50 -33.32 11.68 27.48
N ARG A 51 -33.35 13.01 27.32
CA ARG A 51 -32.50 13.71 26.34
C ARG A 51 -31.01 13.50 26.61
N ASP A 52 -30.58 13.58 27.86
CA ASP A 52 -29.18 13.36 28.24
C ASP A 52 -28.73 11.92 28.00
N ALA A 53 -29.62 10.94 28.16
CA ALA A 53 -29.35 9.55 27.81
C ALA A 53 -29.17 9.38 26.30
N GLU A 54 -30.05 9.98 25.49
CA GLU A 54 -29.97 9.93 24.03
C GLU A 54 -28.69 10.61 23.50
N VAL A 55 -28.38 11.82 24.00
CA VAL A 55 -27.16 12.55 23.63
C VAL A 55 -25.92 11.73 23.97
N ARG A 56 -25.87 11.10 25.15
CA ARG A 56 -24.75 10.21 25.52
C ARG A 56 -24.66 8.99 24.62
N ALA A 57 -25.78 8.38 24.25
CA ALA A 57 -25.79 7.24 23.34
C ALA A 57 -25.25 7.64 21.95
N LYS A 58 -25.72 8.77 21.43
CA LYS A 58 -25.25 9.31 20.13
C LYS A 58 -23.80 9.75 20.15
N SER A 59 -23.34 10.37 21.24
CA SER A 59 -21.92 10.72 21.41
C SER A 59 -21.03 9.48 21.33
N ARG A 60 -21.41 8.39 22.00
CA ARG A 60 -20.66 7.12 21.92
C ARG A 60 -20.66 6.53 20.52
N GLU A 61 -21.78 6.61 19.81
CA GLU A 61 -21.89 6.16 18.42
C GLU A 61 -20.97 6.97 17.50
N VAL A 62 -20.94 8.29 17.66
CA VAL A 62 -20.02 9.18 16.93
C VAL A 62 -18.56 8.83 17.24
N ASP A 63 -18.20 8.66 18.53
CA ASP A 63 -16.83 8.31 18.92
C ASP A 63 -16.38 6.98 18.30
N HIS A 64 -17.26 5.97 18.30
CA HIS A 64 -16.99 4.67 17.68
C HIS A 64 -16.79 4.81 16.16
N LEU A 65 -17.66 5.54 15.47
CA LEU A 65 -17.53 5.78 14.03
C LEU A 65 -16.25 6.56 13.70
N SER A 66 -15.91 7.58 14.49
CA SER A 66 -14.68 8.35 14.33
C SER A 66 -13.43 7.48 14.48
N GLN A 67 -13.41 6.55 15.44
CA GLN A 67 -12.32 5.58 15.59
C GLN A 67 -12.22 4.65 14.38
N SER A 68 -13.35 4.17 13.87
CA SER A 68 -13.38 3.31 12.69
C SER A 68 -12.85 4.03 11.44
N VAL A 69 -13.23 5.30 11.24
CA VAL A 69 -12.72 6.11 10.12
C VAL A 69 -11.22 6.33 10.25
N ALA A 70 -10.72 6.63 11.45
CA ALA A 70 -9.30 6.81 11.70
C ALA A 70 -8.48 5.54 11.37
N GLU A 71 -8.98 4.36 11.76
CA GLU A 71 -8.31 3.11 11.45
C GLU A 71 -8.32 2.78 9.96
N VAL A 72 -9.45 3.00 9.26
CA VAL A 72 -9.52 2.83 7.81
C VAL A 72 -8.56 3.77 7.09
N GLN A 73 -8.47 5.03 7.52
CA GLN A 73 -7.52 5.98 6.94
C GLN A 73 -6.07 5.54 7.15
N ARG A 74 -5.76 4.99 8.33
CA ARG A 74 -4.43 4.42 8.63
C ARG A 74 -4.09 3.25 7.71
N LEU A 75 -5.02 2.31 7.54
CA LEU A 75 -4.85 1.15 6.66
C LEU A 75 -4.72 1.56 5.19
N LEU A 76 -5.49 2.55 4.74
CA LEU A 76 -5.40 3.09 3.39
C LEU A 76 -4.03 3.72 3.12
N ASN A 77 -3.51 4.52 4.05
CA ASN A 77 -2.18 5.11 3.93
C ASN A 77 -1.08 4.03 3.88
N LEU A 78 -1.21 2.97 4.68
CA LEU A 78 -0.30 1.83 4.65
C LEU A 78 -0.35 1.11 3.29
N SER A 79 -1.56 0.89 2.76
CA SER A 79 -1.76 0.27 1.44
C SER A 79 -1.10 1.09 0.33
N TYR A 80 -1.28 2.42 0.30
CA TYR A 80 -0.60 3.29 -0.66
C TYR A 80 0.92 3.23 -0.54
N SER A 81 1.46 3.17 0.68
CA SER A 81 2.90 3.00 0.90
C SER A 81 3.39 1.66 0.34
N GLN A 82 2.67 0.57 0.58
CA GLN A 82 3.00 -0.75 0.06
C GLN A 82 2.93 -0.78 -1.48
N GLU A 83 1.89 -0.22 -2.06
CA GLU A 83 1.74 -0.11 -3.52
C GLU A 83 2.91 0.65 -4.14
N ARG A 84 3.36 1.74 -3.52
CA ARG A 84 4.53 2.50 -3.98
C ARG A 84 5.80 1.65 -3.95
N ILE A 85 6.03 0.92 -2.86
CA ILE A 85 7.20 0.04 -2.72
C ILE A 85 7.17 -1.07 -3.77
N LEU A 86 6.00 -1.70 -3.98
CA LEU A 86 5.83 -2.75 -4.98
C LEU A 86 6.08 -2.25 -6.40
N LYS A 87 5.55 -1.07 -6.76
CA LYS A 87 5.81 -0.44 -8.06
C LYS A 87 7.30 -0.18 -8.29
N GLU A 88 8.02 0.30 -7.28
CA GLU A 88 9.47 0.49 -7.39
C GLU A 88 10.20 -0.84 -7.60
N ARG A 89 9.83 -1.89 -6.86
CA ARG A 89 10.43 -3.22 -7.06
C ARG A 89 10.12 -3.81 -8.42
N ILE A 90 8.91 -3.62 -8.96
CA ILE A 90 8.58 -4.03 -10.32
C ILE A 90 9.51 -3.32 -11.31
N ARG A 91 9.67 -1.99 -11.18
CA ARG A 91 10.54 -1.20 -12.05
C ARG A 91 12.01 -1.64 -11.99
N GLU A 92 12.52 -1.91 -10.79
CA GLU A 92 13.88 -2.45 -10.62
C GLU A 92 14.04 -3.81 -11.30
N LEU A 93 13.06 -4.72 -11.12
CA LEU A 93 13.06 -6.03 -11.75
C LEU A 93 12.99 -5.93 -13.27
N GLU A 94 12.10 -5.10 -13.82
CA GLU A 94 11.99 -4.84 -15.26
C GLU A 94 13.29 -4.25 -15.82
N SER A 95 13.93 -3.32 -15.10
CA SER A 95 15.23 -2.76 -15.48
C SER A 95 16.34 -3.80 -15.45
N SER A 96 16.35 -4.71 -14.47
CA SER A 96 17.33 -5.79 -14.38
C SER A 96 17.13 -6.83 -15.48
N HIS A 97 15.87 -7.17 -15.78
CA HIS A 97 15.50 -8.15 -16.79
C HIS A 97 15.76 -7.61 -18.20
N GLY A 98 15.37 -6.37 -18.48
CA GLY A 98 15.63 -5.72 -19.76
C GLY A 98 17.13 -5.56 -20.06
N ARG A 99 17.93 -5.16 -19.06
CA ARG A 99 19.40 -5.10 -19.21
C ARG A 99 20.02 -6.48 -19.39
N GLY A 100 19.55 -7.50 -18.66
CA GLY A 100 19.98 -8.88 -18.82
C GLY A 100 19.66 -9.44 -20.22
N HIS A 101 18.47 -9.15 -20.74
CA HIS A 101 18.06 -9.57 -22.08
C HIS A 101 18.87 -8.89 -23.18
N ILE A 102 19.05 -7.56 -23.12
CA ILE A 102 19.83 -6.80 -24.10
C ILE A 102 21.31 -7.24 -24.07
N ALA A 103 21.86 -7.49 -22.89
CA ALA A 103 23.21 -8.04 -22.75
C ALA A 103 23.32 -9.47 -23.32
N GLY A 104 22.30 -10.31 -23.11
CA GLY A 104 22.23 -11.67 -23.65
C GLY A 104 22.17 -11.71 -25.18
N ASP A 105 21.38 -10.82 -25.79
CA ASP A 105 21.30 -10.71 -27.25
C ASP A 105 22.62 -10.24 -27.85
N TYR A 106 23.28 -9.24 -27.26
CA TYR A 106 24.59 -8.80 -27.71
C TYR A 106 25.65 -9.90 -27.55
N LEU A 107 25.68 -10.57 -26.39
CA LEU A 107 26.56 -11.70 -26.14
C LEU A 107 26.37 -12.81 -27.18
N LYS A 108 25.12 -13.17 -27.52
CA LYS A 108 24.81 -14.13 -28.57
C LYS A 108 25.42 -13.75 -29.92
N HIS A 109 25.34 -12.49 -30.33
CA HIS A 109 25.93 -12.02 -31.59
C HIS A 109 27.45 -12.10 -31.57
N VAL A 110 28.09 -11.68 -30.48
CA VAL A 110 29.56 -11.72 -30.34
C VAL A 110 30.07 -13.17 -30.36
N VAL A 111 29.39 -14.08 -29.66
CA VAL A 111 29.73 -15.52 -29.67
C VAL A 111 29.54 -16.12 -31.07
N LEU A 112 28.43 -15.82 -31.76
CA LEU A 112 28.18 -16.31 -33.11
C LEU A 112 29.28 -15.86 -34.07
N LYS A 113 29.66 -14.58 -34.03
CA LYS A 113 30.75 -14.03 -34.85
C LYS A 113 32.10 -14.66 -34.51
N TYR A 114 32.37 -14.89 -33.23
CA TYR A 114 33.57 -15.59 -32.79
C TYR A 114 33.64 -17.01 -33.38
N MET A 115 32.55 -17.77 -33.34
CA MET A 115 32.50 -19.12 -33.92
C MET A 115 32.65 -19.10 -35.45
N GLU A 116 31.96 -18.19 -36.14
CA GLU A 116 32.10 -18.01 -37.60
C GLU A 116 33.57 -17.72 -37.99
N TYR A 117 34.24 -16.79 -37.31
CA TYR A 117 35.63 -16.46 -37.58
C TYR A 117 36.58 -17.60 -37.22
N THR A 118 36.30 -18.34 -36.15
CA THR A 118 37.11 -19.49 -35.74
C THR A 118 37.03 -20.63 -36.77
N GLN A 119 35.85 -20.89 -37.35
CA GLN A 119 35.66 -21.90 -38.39
C GLN A 119 36.41 -21.58 -39.69
N VAL A 120 36.46 -20.30 -40.06
CA VAL A 120 37.17 -19.81 -41.26
C VAL A 120 38.67 -19.63 -41.00
N GLY A 121 39.11 -19.67 -39.75
CA GLY A 121 40.49 -19.39 -39.36
C GLY A 121 40.87 -17.90 -39.47
N ASP A 122 39.88 -17.00 -39.38
CA ASP A 122 40.09 -15.55 -39.43
C ASP A 122 40.65 -15.03 -38.09
N LEU A 123 41.72 -14.22 -38.16
CA LEU A 123 42.35 -13.55 -37.01
C LEU A 123 41.38 -12.63 -36.25
N LYS A 124 40.28 -12.20 -36.88
CA LYS A 124 39.22 -11.43 -36.22
C LYS A 124 38.60 -12.16 -35.04
N ALA A 125 38.67 -13.49 -35.00
CA ALA A 125 38.24 -14.27 -33.83
C ALA A 125 38.99 -13.85 -32.55
N GLN A 126 40.32 -13.65 -32.64
CA GLN A 126 41.11 -13.25 -31.47
C GLN A 126 40.72 -11.85 -30.97
N GLY A 127 40.35 -10.93 -31.87
CA GLY A 127 39.89 -9.59 -31.51
C GLY A 127 38.58 -9.57 -30.70
N LEU A 128 37.77 -10.64 -30.77
CA LEU A 128 36.53 -10.76 -29.99
C LEU A 128 36.74 -11.33 -28.59
N VAL A 129 37.90 -11.94 -28.30
CA VAL A 129 38.19 -12.54 -26.98
C VAL A 129 38.14 -11.52 -25.84
N PRO A 130 38.74 -10.30 -25.95
CA PRO A 130 38.62 -9.29 -24.89
C PRO A 130 37.20 -8.79 -24.66
N VAL A 131 36.39 -8.73 -25.73
CA VAL A 131 34.97 -8.36 -25.68
C VAL A 131 34.19 -9.41 -24.90
N LEU A 132 34.39 -10.70 -25.23
CA LEU A 132 33.78 -11.82 -24.51
C LEU A 132 34.18 -11.85 -23.03
N CYS A 133 35.46 -11.64 -22.72
CA CYS A 133 35.95 -11.56 -21.34
C CYS A 133 35.27 -10.45 -20.54
N THR A 134 34.93 -9.34 -21.20
CA THR A 134 34.27 -8.19 -20.58
C THR A 134 32.77 -8.44 -20.39
N LEU A 135 32.10 -8.99 -21.41
CA LEU A 135 30.66 -9.31 -21.33
C LEU A 135 30.35 -10.41 -20.32
N LEU A 136 31.24 -11.41 -20.20
CA LEU A 136 31.11 -12.53 -19.28
C LEU A 136 31.77 -12.28 -17.92
N SER A 137 32.35 -11.09 -17.70
CA SER A 137 33.01 -10.71 -16.44
C SER A 137 34.09 -11.70 -15.98
N PHE A 138 34.96 -12.13 -16.89
CA PHE A 138 36.05 -13.07 -16.57
C PHE A 138 37.02 -12.49 -15.53
N SER A 139 37.41 -13.35 -14.61
CA SER A 139 38.48 -13.13 -13.65
C SER A 139 39.85 -13.03 -14.33
N PRO A 140 40.88 -12.49 -13.67
CA PRO A 140 42.23 -12.38 -14.24
C PRO A 140 42.85 -13.73 -14.62
N GLU A 141 42.51 -14.81 -13.91
CA GLU A 141 43.00 -16.16 -14.20
C GLU A 141 42.36 -16.74 -15.46
N GLU A 142 41.04 -16.59 -15.59
CA GLU A 142 40.28 -17.04 -16.77
C GLU A 142 40.75 -16.28 -18.02
N ARG A 143 40.96 -14.95 -17.93
CA ARG A 143 41.47 -14.15 -19.06
C ARG A 143 42.79 -14.69 -19.61
N ARG A 144 43.74 -15.02 -18.74
CA ARG A 144 45.04 -15.59 -19.13
C ARG A 144 44.90 -16.94 -19.84
N ALA A 145 43.91 -17.74 -19.44
CA ALA A 145 43.65 -19.04 -20.06
C ALA A 145 43.14 -18.92 -21.50
N VAL A 146 42.35 -17.87 -21.81
CA VAL A 146 41.71 -17.70 -23.13
C VAL A 146 42.48 -16.77 -24.07
N GLU A 147 43.36 -15.91 -23.53
CA GLU A 147 44.28 -15.08 -24.31
C GLU A 147 45.40 -15.88 -24.98
N ASN A 148 45.72 -17.06 -24.47
CA ASN A 148 46.65 -17.98 -25.11
C ASN A 148 45.95 -18.74 -26.24
N PRO A 149 46.30 -18.49 -27.52
CA PRO A 149 45.63 -19.17 -28.62
C PRO A 149 45.95 -20.67 -28.59
N ALA A 150 44.90 -21.50 -28.56
CA ALA A 150 45.02 -22.96 -28.66
C ALA A 150 45.68 -23.42 -29.98
N ILE A 151 45.70 -22.55 -31.00
CA ILE A 151 46.38 -22.78 -32.28
C ILE A 151 47.57 -21.80 -32.36
N PRO A 152 48.81 -22.29 -32.51
CA PRO A 152 49.97 -21.44 -32.74
C PRO A 152 49.72 -20.47 -33.91
N GLN A 153 49.94 -19.17 -33.69
CA GLN A 153 49.81 -18.10 -34.70
C GLN A 153 50.36 -18.43 -36.10
N PRO A 154 51.51 -19.12 -36.27
CA PRO A 154 51.99 -19.52 -37.61
C PRO A 154 51.05 -20.46 -38.37
N LEU A 155 50.28 -21.32 -37.69
CA LEU A 155 49.31 -22.23 -38.33
C LEU A 155 48.03 -21.52 -38.76
N LEU A 156 47.64 -20.44 -38.07
CA LEU A 156 46.53 -19.57 -38.46
C LEU A 156 46.86 -18.78 -39.74
N LEU A 157 48.09 -18.25 -39.84
CA LEU A 157 48.59 -17.60 -41.05
C LEU A 157 48.61 -18.54 -42.26
N ILE A 158 48.99 -19.81 -42.05
CA ILE A 158 48.97 -20.83 -43.10
C ILE A 158 47.53 -21.12 -43.55
N ASN A 159 46.56 -21.27 -42.64
CA ASN A 159 45.15 -21.46 -43.02
C ASN A 159 44.58 -20.27 -43.83
N GLN A 160 44.97 -19.04 -43.48
CA GLN A 160 44.56 -17.84 -44.24
C GLN A 160 45.18 -17.83 -45.64
N ALA A 161 46.46 -18.20 -45.77
CA ALA A 161 47.15 -18.32 -47.05
C ALA A 161 46.58 -19.46 -47.91
N VAL A 162 46.31 -20.64 -47.32
CA VAL A 162 45.77 -21.81 -48.01
C VAL A 162 44.32 -21.58 -48.44
N GLY A 163 43.49 -20.97 -47.58
CA GLY A 163 42.12 -20.53 -47.92
C GLY A 163 42.09 -19.51 -49.05
N SER A 164 43.02 -18.55 -49.06
CA SER A 164 43.18 -17.58 -50.16
C SER A 164 43.67 -18.24 -51.46
N THR A 165 44.60 -19.20 -51.40
CA THR A 165 45.05 -19.94 -52.60
C THR A 165 43.98 -20.87 -53.17
N SER A 166 43.07 -21.37 -52.33
CA SER A 166 41.92 -22.18 -52.75
C SER A 166 40.91 -21.35 -53.55
N SER A 167 40.76 -20.07 -53.17
CA SER A 167 39.95 -19.10 -53.92
C SER A 167 40.57 -18.72 -55.28
N TRP A 168 41.90 -18.63 -55.36
CA TRP A 168 42.61 -18.38 -56.62
C TRP A 168 42.60 -19.58 -57.57
N MET A 169 42.78 -20.81 -57.07
CA MET A 169 42.70 -22.02 -57.89
C MET A 169 41.29 -22.31 -58.44
N ARG A 170 40.23 -21.79 -57.80
CA ARG A 170 38.85 -21.91 -58.31
C ARG A 170 38.52 -20.86 -59.40
N SER A 171 39.32 -19.80 -59.54
CA SER A 171 39.09 -18.70 -60.50
C SER A 171 39.97 -18.76 -61.76
N GLY A 172 40.99 -19.62 -61.82
CA GLY A 172 41.94 -19.70 -62.94
C GLY A 172 41.60 -20.71 -64.05
N GLY A 173 40.38 -21.27 -64.07
CA GLY A 173 39.99 -22.38 -64.95
C GLY A 173 39.18 -22.03 -66.21
N GLN A 174 39.11 -20.75 -66.60
CA GLN A 174 38.51 -20.34 -67.88
C GLN A 174 39.36 -19.23 -68.52
N GLU A 175 40.39 -19.61 -69.25
CA GLU A 175 40.96 -18.74 -70.29
C GLU A 175 40.90 -19.47 -71.63
N GLY A 176 40.31 -18.76 -72.59
CA GLY A 176 39.91 -19.26 -73.89
C GLY A 176 41.07 -19.73 -74.76
N ALA A 177 40.82 -20.84 -75.46
CA ALA A 177 41.65 -21.28 -76.57
C ALA A 177 41.51 -20.30 -77.76
N PRO A 178 42.62 -19.88 -78.41
CA PRO A 178 42.56 -18.98 -79.55
C PRO A 178 42.52 -19.73 -80.90
N LYS A 179 41.81 -19.08 -81.85
CA LYS A 179 41.95 -19.11 -83.32
C LYS A 179 41.53 -20.36 -84.10
N ARG A 180 40.57 -20.21 -85.01
CA ARG A 180 40.79 -19.89 -86.44
C ARG A 180 39.48 -19.60 -87.16
#